data_AF-A0A350XY47-F1
#
_entry.id   AF-A0A350XY47-F1
#
_cell.length_a   1.000
_cell.length_b   1.000
_cell.length_c   1.000
_cell.angle_alpha   90.00
_cell.angle_beta   90.00
_cell.angle_gamma   90.00
#
_symmetry.space_group_name_H-M   'P 1'
#
loop_
_entity.id
_entity.type
_entity.pdbx_description
1 polymer ?
#
loop_
_entity_poly.entity_id
_entity_poly.type
_entity_poly.pdbx_seq_one_letter_code
_entity_poly.pdbx_strand_id
1 'polypeptide(L)'
;MTDLYKLWENRKTMPVITVDHGSGKVLMLGYMNKEAFAYTLKTRRAYYCDIESGVVYKFGEEKGNSQRLMSLDLNCGGDALLMSVQQKGHVCHHAGKHSTCFNNNIYKRSRGEYSKRKKFGRVEIDKNFDFSKEDYEDELE
;
A
#
# COMPACT_ATOMS: atom_id res chain seq x y z
N MET A 1 -4.19 4.08 -25.74
CA MET A 1 -3.51 5.11 -24.91
C MET A 1 -4.41 5.37 -23.72
N THR A 2 -3.96 5.15 -22.49
CA THR A 2 -4.77 5.43 -21.29
C THR A 2 -4.87 6.94 -21.11
N ASP A 3 -6.09 7.47 -21.10
CA ASP A 3 -6.31 8.87 -20.80
C ASP A 3 -6.07 9.09 -19.30
N LEU A 4 -4.94 9.75 -19.00
CA LEU A 4 -4.54 10.04 -17.63
C LEU A 4 -5.58 10.87 -16.88
N TYR A 5 -6.40 11.66 -17.55
CA TYR A 5 -7.39 12.52 -16.89
C TYR A 5 -8.60 11.71 -16.41
N LYS A 6 -9.00 10.69 -17.17
CA LYS A 6 -10.11 9.79 -16.80
C LYS A 6 -9.87 9.04 -15.49
N LEU A 7 -8.60 8.75 -15.17
CA LEU A 7 -8.24 8.10 -13.92
C LEU A 7 -8.65 8.93 -12.69
N TRP A 8 -8.75 10.25 -12.83
CA TRP A 8 -8.98 11.19 -11.72
C TRP A 8 -10.37 11.84 -11.73
N GLU A 9 -11.23 11.58 -12.72
CA GLU A 9 -12.51 12.29 -12.90
C GLU A 9 -13.38 12.32 -11.65
N ASN A 10 -13.42 11.22 -10.90
CA ASN A 10 -14.27 11.08 -9.71
C ASN A 10 -13.46 10.90 -8.41
N ARG A 11 -12.16 11.23 -8.41
CA ARG A 11 -11.29 10.99 -7.25
C ARG A 11 -10.21 12.05 -7.09
N LYS A 12 -10.01 12.50 -5.85
CA LYS A 12 -8.93 13.44 -5.50
C LYS A 12 -7.57 12.75 -5.42
N THR A 13 -7.55 11.53 -4.90
CA THR A 13 -6.34 10.73 -4.67
C THR A 13 -6.59 9.26 -5.01
N MET A 14 -5.50 8.51 -5.22
CA MET A 14 -5.50 7.06 -5.36
C MET A 14 -4.46 6.45 -4.42
N PRO A 15 -4.78 5.32 -3.75
CA PRO A 15 -3.81 4.54 -3.02
C PRO A 15 -2.74 3.99 -3.96
N VAL A 16 -1.50 3.98 -3.48
CA VAL A 16 -0.33 3.46 -4.19
C VAL A 16 0.42 2.50 -3.27
N ILE A 17 0.39 1.21 -3.61
CA ILE A 17 1.22 0.20 -2.96
C ILE A 17 2.59 0.28 -3.60
N THR A 18 3.63 0.49 -2.79
CA THR A 18 5.00 0.56 -3.27
C THR A 18 5.75 -0.69 -2.90
N VAL A 19 6.40 -1.32 -3.88
CA VAL A 19 7.17 -2.56 -3.71
C VAL A 19 8.60 -2.36 -4.17
N ASP A 20 9.53 -3.05 -3.53
CA ASP A 20 10.91 -3.11 -3.99
C ASP A 20 11.02 -3.96 -5.25
N HIS A 21 11.68 -3.42 -6.27
CA HIS A 21 11.79 -4.05 -7.58
C HIS A 21 12.58 -5.36 -7.55
N GLY A 22 13.62 -5.46 -6.71
CA GLY A 22 14.48 -6.66 -6.67
C GLY A 22 13.90 -7.79 -5.83
N SER A 23 13.34 -7.48 -4.67
CA SER A 23 12.86 -8.47 -3.70
C SER A 23 11.36 -8.73 -3.78
N GLY A 24 10.59 -7.89 -4.46
CA GLY A 24 9.12 -7.93 -4.45
C GLY A 24 8.49 -7.55 -3.10
N LYS A 25 9.29 -7.12 -2.12
CA LYS A 25 8.81 -6.79 -0.78
C LYS A 25 7.95 -5.53 -0.81
N VAL A 26 6.78 -5.56 -0.17
CA VAL A 26 5.98 -4.36 0.06
C VAL A 26 6.71 -3.42 1.00
N LEU A 27 6.93 -2.19 0.54
CA LEU A 27 7.66 -1.14 1.24
C LEU A 27 6.72 -0.25 2.04
N MET A 28 5.70 0.30 1.40
CA MET A 28 4.76 1.23 2.02
C MET A 28 3.46 1.35 1.22
N LEU A 29 2.45 1.89 1.87
CA LEU A 29 1.27 2.46 1.22
C LEU A 29 1.40 3.98 1.26
N GLY A 30 1.18 4.62 0.13
CA GLY A 30 1.03 6.07 0.03
C GLY A 30 -0.19 6.42 -0.81
N TYR A 31 -0.35 7.71 -1.09
CA TYR A 31 -1.38 8.20 -1.99
C TYR A 31 -0.75 9.10 -3.04
N MET A 32 -1.31 9.10 -4.24
CA MET A 32 -0.98 10.06 -5.28
C MET A 32 -2.25 10.81 -5.66
N ASN A 33 -2.11 12.10 -5.94
CA ASN A 33 -3.05 12.84 -6.76
C ASN A 33 -2.50 12.90 -8.19
N LYS A 34 -3.24 13.57 -9.08
CA LYS A 34 -2.84 13.76 -10.47
C LYS A 34 -1.45 14.41 -10.63
N GLU A 35 -1.12 15.36 -9.77
CA GLU A 35 0.16 16.08 -9.82
C GLU A 35 1.33 15.17 -9.40
N ALA A 36 1.21 14.47 -8.26
CA ALA A 36 2.20 13.51 -7.80
C ALA A 36 2.44 12.40 -8.83
N PHE A 37 1.39 11.90 -9.46
CA PHE A 37 1.48 10.91 -10.53
C PHE A 37 2.27 11.46 -11.74
N ALA A 38 1.94 12.68 -12.18
CA ALA A 38 2.63 13.33 -13.30
C ALA A 38 4.12 13.57 -13.00
N TYR A 39 4.46 14.06 -11.81
CA TYR A 39 5.87 14.20 -11.40
C TYR A 39 6.57 12.85 -11.33
N THR A 40 5.89 11.81 -10.84
CA THR A 40 6.46 10.47 -10.75
C THR A 40 6.87 9.93 -12.12
N LEU A 41 5.99 10.02 -13.11
CA LEU A 41 6.31 9.61 -14.49
C LEU A 41 7.40 10.49 -15.11
N LYS A 42 7.31 11.82 -14.94
CA LYS A 42 8.23 12.78 -15.55
C LYS A 42 9.66 12.63 -15.03
N THR A 43 9.82 12.45 -13.73
CA THR A 43 11.12 12.46 -13.04
C THR A 43 11.67 11.05 -12.80
N ARG A 44 10.83 10.01 -12.92
CA ARG A 44 11.11 8.63 -12.52
C ARG A 44 11.49 8.52 -11.03
N ARG A 45 10.96 9.41 -10.19
CA ARG A 45 11.12 9.39 -8.72
C ARG A 45 9.74 9.27 -8.08
N ALA A 46 9.62 8.59 -6.95
CA ALA A 46 8.33 8.50 -6.27
C ALA A 46 7.94 9.86 -5.66
N TYR A 47 6.76 10.35 -6.06
CA TYR A 47 6.05 11.44 -5.40
C TYR A 47 4.76 10.90 -4.80
N TYR A 48 4.39 11.42 -3.64
CA TYR A 48 3.14 11.11 -2.97
C TYR A 48 2.43 12.41 -2.64
N CYS A 49 1.20 12.33 -2.16
CA CYS A 49 0.50 13.45 -1.58
C CYS A 49 -0.11 13.08 -0.23
N ASP A 50 -0.30 14.09 0.60
CA ASP A 50 -1.20 13.98 1.75
C ASP A 50 -2.65 13.85 1.29
N ILE A 51 -3.45 13.03 1.97
CA ILE A 51 -4.82 12.71 1.53
C ILE A 51 -5.74 13.92 1.70
N GLU A 52 -5.59 14.65 2.81
CA GLU A 52 -6.51 15.70 3.23
C GLU A 52 -6.17 17.02 2.54
N SER A 53 -4.92 17.45 2.66
CA SER A 53 -4.42 18.71 2.09
C SER A 53 -4.10 18.59 0.59
N GLY A 54 -3.87 17.38 0.07
CA GLY A 54 -3.45 17.17 -1.31
C GLY A 54 -2.02 17.63 -1.62
N VAL A 55 -1.25 18.06 -0.61
CA VAL A 55 0.11 18.59 -0.78
C VAL A 55 1.02 17.48 -1.28
N VAL A 56 1.68 17.73 -2.40
CA VAL A 56 2.61 16.79 -3.05
C VAL A 56 3.99 16.90 -2.43
N TYR A 57 4.64 15.75 -2.20
CA TYR A 57 6.01 15.67 -1.72
C TYR A 57 6.78 14.56 -2.43
N LYS A 58 8.10 14.75 -2.54
CA LYS A 58 9.02 13.76 -3.07
C LYS A 58 9.51 12.84 -1.96
N PHE A 59 9.58 11.54 -2.21
CA PHE A 59 10.05 10.61 -1.20
C PHE A 59 11.54 10.82 -0.86
N GLY A 60 11.81 11.09 0.43
CA GLY A 60 13.14 10.99 1.03
C GLY A 60 14.08 12.18 0.82
N GLU A 61 13.58 13.32 0.32
CA GLU A 61 14.35 14.53 -0.03
C GLU A 61 15.28 15.03 1.09
N GLU A 62 14.85 14.93 2.35
CA GLU A 62 15.61 15.43 3.50
C GLU A 62 16.52 14.39 4.18
N LYS A 63 16.40 13.10 3.82
CA LYS A 63 16.98 11.98 4.60
C LYS A 63 17.95 11.10 3.83
N GLY A 64 18.32 11.48 2.61
CA GLY A 64 19.18 10.68 1.73
C GLY A 64 18.56 9.36 1.25
N ASN A 65 17.27 9.16 1.52
CA ASN A 65 16.48 8.06 1.01
C ASN A 65 15.90 8.44 -0.34
N SER A 66 15.69 7.49 -1.24
CA SER A 66 14.99 7.78 -2.50
C SER A 66 14.38 6.54 -3.11
N GLN A 67 13.33 6.73 -3.89
CA GLN A 67 12.66 5.69 -4.65
C GLN A 67 12.72 6.05 -6.13
N ARG A 68 13.38 5.21 -6.93
CA ARG A 68 13.42 5.35 -8.39
C ARG A 68 12.36 4.45 -9.00
N LEU A 69 11.48 5.02 -9.81
CA LEU A 69 10.40 4.30 -10.49
C LEU A 69 10.99 3.27 -11.47
N MET A 70 10.49 2.04 -11.39
CA MET A 70 10.80 0.95 -12.32
C MET A 70 9.58 0.52 -13.13
N SER A 71 8.42 0.36 -12.47
CA SER A 71 7.13 0.15 -13.13
C SER A 71 6.00 0.78 -12.34
N LEU A 72 4.87 1.00 -13.02
CA LEU A 72 3.64 1.47 -12.42
C LEU A 72 2.46 0.77 -13.08
N ASP A 73 1.75 -0.04 -12.30
CA ASP A 73 0.63 -0.85 -12.76
C ASP A 73 -0.67 -0.30 -12.17
N LEU A 74 -1.75 -0.33 -12.96
CA LEU A 74 -3.09 0.04 -12.53
C LEU A 74 -3.84 -1.23 -12.13
N ASN A 75 -4.46 -1.23 -10.95
CA ASN A 75 -5.35 -2.31 -10.53
C ASN A 75 -6.48 -2.51 -11.54
N CYS A 76 -7.03 -3.73 -11.66
CA CYS A 76 -8.11 -4.02 -12.60
C CYS A 76 -9.37 -3.16 -12.35
N GLY A 77 -9.61 -2.75 -11.10
CA GLY A 77 -10.68 -1.82 -10.73
C GLY A 77 -10.41 -0.34 -11.08
N GLY A 78 -9.20 -0.02 -11.54
CA GLY A 78 -8.83 1.34 -11.93
C GLY A 78 -8.76 2.34 -10.77
N ASP A 79 -8.61 1.85 -9.54
CA ASP A 79 -8.75 2.63 -8.31
C ASP A 79 -7.52 2.60 -7.39
N ALA A 80 -6.49 1.83 -7.76
CA ALA A 80 -5.23 1.72 -7.03
C ALA A 80 -4.06 1.53 -7.99
N LEU A 81 -2.88 1.96 -7.56
CA LEU A 81 -1.63 1.76 -8.29
C LEU A 81 -0.70 0.81 -7.53
N LEU A 82 0.03 0.00 -8.28
CA LEU A 82 1.18 -0.75 -7.79
C LEU A 82 2.45 -0.14 -8.38
N MET A 83 3.30 0.43 -7.53
CA MET A 83 4.54 1.08 -7.94
C MET A 83 5.74 0.20 -7.56
N SER A 84 6.46 -0.28 -8.56
CA SER A 84 7.74 -0.96 -8.37
C SER A 84 8.86 0.06 -8.36
N VAL A 85 9.69 0.07 -7.32
CA VAL A 85 10.79 1.04 -7.16
C VAL A 85 12.10 0.37 -6.79
N GLN A 86 13.21 0.97 -7.21
CA GLN A 86 14.51 0.71 -6.59
C GLN A 86 14.68 1.64 -5.40
N GLN A 87 14.67 1.07 -4.20
CA GLN A 87 14.80 1.79 -2.94
C GLN A 87 16.28 2.05 -2.61
N LYS A 88 16.61 3.29 -2.27
CA LYS A 88 17.87 3.65 -1.61
C LYS A 88 17.58 4.07 -0.16
N GLY A 89 18.35 3.52 0.79
CA GLY A 89 18.20 3.83 2.21
C GLY A 89 17.01 3.10 2.84
N HIS A 90 16.37 3.72 3.84
CA HIS A 90 15.25 3.15 4.58
C HIS A 90 13.91 3.76 4.16
N VAL A 91 12.81 3.10 4.50
CA VAL A 91 11.45 3.50 4.10
C VAL A 91 10.70 4.17 5.25
N CYS A 92 10.70 3.54 6.42
CA CYS A 92 9.87 3.97 7.55
C CYS A 92 10.46 5.21 8.24
N HIS A 93 9.62 6.20 8.55
CA HIS A 93 10.01 7.40 9.30
C HIS A 93 9.71 7.30 10.81
N HIS A 94 8.97 6.28 11.24
CA HIS A 94 8.65 6.02 12.65
C HIS A 94 9.58 4.94 13.21
N ALA A 95 10.36 5.32 14.25
CA ALA A 95 11.22 4.45 15.08
C ALA A 95 12.07 3.42 14.32
N GLY A 96 13.29 3.81 13.93
CA GLY A 96 14.30 2.91 13.36
C GLY A 96 14.41 2.95 11.83
N LYS A 97 15.52 2.40 11.30
CA LYS A 97 15.79 2.32 9.86
C LYS A 97 15.20 1.02 9.28
N HIS A 98 13.89 0.95 9.16
CA HIS A 98 13.22 -0.24 8.60
C HIS A 98 13.13 -0.20 7.07
N SER A 99 13.28 -1.38 6.45
CA SER A 99 13.10 -1.57 5.00
C SER A 99 11.64 -1.59 4.55
N THR A 100 10.67 -1.56 5.47
CA THR A 100 9.23 -1.52 5.18
C THR A 100 8.47 -0.86 6.32
N CYS A 101 7.34 -0.23 6.01
CA CYS A 101 6.36 0.25 6.98
C CYS A 101 5.47 -0.89 7.53
N PHE A 102 5.42 -2.04 6.86
CA PHE A 102 4.62 -3.21 7.27
C PHE A 102 5.43 -4.12 8.22
N ASN A 103 5.85 -3.59 9.37
CA ASN A 103 6.71 -4.30 10.32
C ASN A 103 5.96 -4.87 11.56
N ASN A 104 4.65 -4.66 11.67
CA ASN A 104 3.82 -5.14 12.77
C ASN A 104 2.83 -6.20 12.28
N ASN A 105 3.18 -7.48 12.40
CA ASN A 105 2.28 -8.58 12.09
C ASN A 105 1.22 -8.73 13.21
N ILE A 106 -0.06 -8.58 12.84
CA ILE A 106 -1.18 -8.69 13.79
C ILE A 106 -1.83 -10.08 13.82
N TYR A 107 -1.68 -10.84 12.75
CA TYR A 107 -2.19 -12.20 12.60
C TYR A 107 -1.24 -13.07 11.78
N LYS A 108 -1.04 -14.31 12.22
CA LYS A 108 -0.33 -15.36 11.50
C LYS A 108 -1.04 -16.68 11.76
N ARG A 109 -1.49 -17.35 10.69
CA ARG A 109 -2.11 -18.68 10.78
C ARG A 109 -1.07 -19.67 11.33
N SER A 110 -1.42 -20.37 12.41
CA SER A 110 -0.71 -21.57 12.85
C SER A 110 -1.30 -22.81 12.17
N ARG A 111 -0.52 -23.87 11.98
CA ARG A 111 -1.08 -25.17 11.59
C ARG A 111 -2.05 -25.65 12.70
N GLY A 112 -3.32 -25.83 12.38
CA GLY A 112 -4.38 -26.20 13.32
C GLY A 112 -5.76 -25.99 12.71
N GLU A 113 -6.76 -26.67 13.27
CA GLU A 113 -8.16 -26.65 12.83
C GLU A 113 -8.83 -25.28 13.02
N TYR A 114 -9.91 -25.06 12.27
CA TYR A 114 -10.79 -23.91 12.40
C TYR A 114 -11.28 -23.77 13.85
N SER A 115 -11.18 -22.57 14.39
CA SER A 115 -11.46 -22.31 15.79
C SER A 115 -12.56 -21.25 15.89
N LYS A 116 -13.68 -21.57 16.57
CA LYS A 116 -14.75 -20.62 16.93
C LYS A 116 -14.31 -19.48 17.87
N ARG A 117 -13.00 -19.36 18.14
CA ARG A 117 -12.42 -18.30 18.97
C ARG A 117 -12.59 -16.97 18.24
N LYS A 118 -13.03 -15.95 18.99
CA LYS A 118 -13.08 -14.56 18.51
C LYS A 118 -11.73 -13.83 18.62
N LYS A 119 -10.68 -14.53 19.05
CA LYS A 119 -9.32 -14.01 19.24
C LYS A 119 -8.32 -14.74 18.35
N PHE A 120 -7.64 -13.98 17.51
CA PHE A 120 -6.70 -14.42 16.49
C PHE A 120 -5.36 -13.71 16.69
N GLY A 121 -4.47 -14.31 17.49
CA GLY A 121 -3.22 -13.67 17.87
C GLY A 121 -3.46 -12.38 18.67
N ARG A 122 -3.12 -11.24 18.08
CA ARG A 122 -3.30 -9.90 18.69
C ARG A 122 -4.62 -9.23 18.33
N VAL A 123 -5.43 -9.87 17.49
CA VAL A 123 -6.72 -9.34 17.02
C VAL A 123 -7.85 -10.03 17.77
N GLU A 124 -8.83 -9.25 18.22
CA GLU A 124 -10.10 -9.75 18.76
C GLU A 124 -11.23 -9.14 17.94
N ILE A 125 -12.12 -9.99 17.43
CA ILE A 125 -13.29 -9.57 16.67
C ILE A 125 -14.39 -9.19 17.65
N ASP A 126 -15.09 -8.08 17.38
CA ASP A 126 -16.19 -7.61 18.19
C ASP A 126 -17.17 -8.75 18.48
N LYS A 127 -17.53 -8.91 19.76
CA LYS A 127 -18.47 -9.93 20.21
C LYS A 127 -19.84 -9.82 19.54
N ASN A 128 -20.23 -8.62 19.10
CA ASN A 128 -21.49 -8.32 18.44
C ASN A 128 -21.43 -8.52 16.92
N PHE A 129 -20.27 -8.86 16.35
CA PHE A 129 -20.17 -9.16 14.93
C PHE A 129 -20.92 -10.46 14.62
N ASP A 130 -21.89 -10.35 13.73
CA ASP A 130 -22.77 -11.44 13.34
C ASP A 130 -22.18 -12.22 12.17
N PHE A 131 -21.57 -13.36 12.50
CA PHE A 131 -21.02 -14.29 11.51
C PHE A 131 -22.09 -15.14 10.81
N SER A 132 -23.37 -15.07 11.20
CA SER A 132 -24.43 -15.90 10.62
C SER A 132 -24.98 -15.37 9.29
N LYS A 133 -24.49 -14.22 8.82
CA LYS A 133 -24.93 -13.60 7.56
C LYS A 133 -24.25 -14.15 6.31
N GLU A 134 -23.18 -14.91 6.46
CA GLU A 134 -22.45 -15.53 5.35
C GLU A 134 -22.14 -16.98 5.72
N ASP A 135 -22.56 -17.93 4.90
CA ASP A 135 -22.11 -19.31 4.98
C ASP A 135 -20.65 -19.35 4.54
N TYR A 136 -19.72 -19.21 5.48
CA TYR A 136 -18.29 -19.40 5.25
C TYR A 136 -18.00 -20.90 5.07
N GLU A 137 -18.34 -21.46 3.92
CA GLU A 137 -17.80 -22.74 3.49
C GLU A 137 -16.34 -22.52 3.07
N ASP A 138 -15.41 -23.32 3.62
CA ASP A 138 -14.00 -23.32 3.20
C ASP A 138 -13.93 -23.86 1.75
N GLU A 139 -14.02 -22.98 0.75
CA GLU A 139 -13.90 -23.35 -0.68
C GLU A 139 -12.44 -23.65 -1.12
N LEU A 140 -11.49 -23.66 -0.19
CA LEU A 140 -10.07 -23.87 -0.48
C LEU A 140 -9.54 -25.08 0.30
N GLU A 141 -9.72 -26.26 -0.30
CA GLU A 141 -8.95 -27.49 0.01
C GLU A 141 -7.45 -27.31 -0.23
#